data_AF-A0A7Y3FY90-F1
#
_entry.id   AF-A0A7Y3FY90-F1
#
_cell.length_a   1.000
_cell.length_b   1.000
_cell.length_c   1.000
_cell.angle_alpha   90.00
_cell.angle_beta   90.00
_cell.angle_gamma   90.00
#
_symmetry.space_group_name_H-M   'P 1'
#
loop_
_entity.id
_entity.type
_entity.pdbx_description
1 polymer ?
#
loop_
_entity_poly.entity_id
_entity_poly.type
_entity_poly.pdbx_seq_one_letter_code
_entity_poly.pdbx_strand_id
1 'polypeptide(L)' 'MSLKIIPLGGLGEIGLNMMVFEYKKSLFVVDAGLMFPEDYMLGVDYVIPDMDYLK' A
#
# COMPACT_ATOMS: atom_id res chain seq x y z
N MET A 1 -14.65 20.46 -0.60
CA MET A 1 -14.07 19.39 -1.45
C MET A 1 -12.60 19.33 -1.16
N SER A 2 -12.12 18.26 -0.52
CA SER A 2 -10.71 18.06 -0.20
C SER A 2 -10.18 16.83 -0.91
N LEU A 3 -8.92 16.87 -1.32
CA LEU A 3 -8.14 15.72 -1.74
C LEU A 3 -7.68 14.98 -0.48
N LYS A 4 -7.88 13.66 -0.41
CA LYS A 4 -7.25 12.82 0.61
C LYS A 4 -6.05 12.10 0.00
N ILE A 5 -5.00 11.99 0.79
CA ILE A 5 -3.77 11.27 0.44
C ILE A 5 -3.59 10.19 1.51
N ILE A 6 -3.67 8.94 1.10
CA ILE A 6 -3.78 7.79 1.99
C ILE A 6 -2.68 6.80 1.63
N PRO A 7 -1.63 6.70 2.44
CA PRO A 7 -0.60 5.69 2.26
C PRO A 7 -1.14 4.33 2.74
N LEU A 8 -1.20 3.35 1.85
CA LEU A 8 -1.52 1.95 2.21
C LEU A 8 -0.26 1.11 2.43
N GLY A 9 0.91 1.61 2.02
CA GLY A 9 2.20 1.02 2.37
C GLY A 9 3.38 1.90 1.93
N GLY A 10 4.59 1.53 2.36
CA GLY A 10 5.85 2.22 2.04
C GLY A 10 6.20 3.44 2.90
N LEU A 11 5.38 3.77 3.92
CA LEU A 11 5.75 4.82 4.89
C LEU A 11 6.62 4.27 6.00
N GLY A 12 7.87 4.74 6.08
CA GLY A 12 8.81 4.34 7.13
C GLY A 12 9.41 2.94 6.94
N GLU A 13 9.12 2.30 5.81
CA GLU A 13 9.54 0.94 5.48
C GLU A 13 10.15 0.90 4.06
N ILE A 14 10.90 -0.16 3.75
CA ILE A 14 11.44 -0.39 2.41
C ILE A 14 10.55 -1.39 1.68
N GLY A 15 9.99 -0.99 0.53
CA GLY A 15 9.02 -1.81 -0.21
C GLY A 15 7.58 -1.44 0.13
N LEU A 16 6.62 -2.29 -0.23
CA LEU A 16 5.17 -2.09 0.01
C LEU A 16 4.60 -0.77 -0.51
N ASN A 17 5.26 -0.09 -1.46
CA ASN A 17 4.81 1.22 -1.93
C ASN A 17 3.38 1.14 -2.49
N MET A 18 2.45 1.86 -1.85
CA MET A 18 1.10 2.05 -2.36
C MET A 18 0.50 3.33 -1.77
N MET A 19 0.11 4.26 -2.64
CA MET A 19 -0.53 5.51 -2.24
C MET A 19 -1.85 5.70 -2.97
N VAL A 20 -2.90 6.04 -2.22
CA VAL A 20 -4.24 6.32 -2.75
C VAL A 20 -4.51 7.81 -2.66
N PHE A 21 -4.90 8.38 -3.79
CA PHE A 21 -5.46 9.71 -3.89
C PHE A 21 -6.97 9.59 -4.07
N GLU A 22 -7.74 10.08 -3.09
CA GLU A 22 -9.20 10.10 -3.17
C GLU A 22 -9.70 11.52 -3.40
N TYR A 23 -10.49 11.67 -4.44
CA TYR A 23 -11.19 12.91 -4.71
C TYR A 23 -12.62 12.65 -5.21
N LYS A 24 -13.61 13.13 -4.46
CA LYS A 24 -15.04 12.91 -4.70
C LYS A 24 -15.40 11.42 -4.72
N LYS A 25 -15.66 10.84 -5.89
CA LYS A 25 -16.04 9.43 -6.09
C LYS A 25 -14.97 8.66 -6.87
N SER A 26 -13.77 9.22 -6.93
CA SER A 26 -12.66 8.68 -7.71
C SER A 26 -11.50 8.37 -6.78
N LEU A 27 -10.94 7.18 -6.97
CA LEU A 27 -9.68 6.75 -6.38
C LEU A 27 -8.63 6.67 -7.49
N PHE A 28 -7.44 7.18 -7.22
CA PHE A 28 -6.26 7.01 -8.06
C PHE A 28 -5.16 6.39 -7.23
N VAL A 29 -4.72 5.20 -7.63
CA VAL A 29 -3.70 4.42 -6.92
C VAL A 29 -2.38 4.59 -7.64
N VAL A 30 -1.33 4.92 -6.88
CA VAL A 30 0.05 4.95 -7.35
C VAL A 30 0.79 3.78 -6.71
N ASP A 31 1.41 2.97 -7.57
CA ASP A 31 2.11 1.73 -7.27
C ASP A 31 1.27 0.62 -6.62
N ALA A 32 1.86 -0.56 -6.62
CA ALA A 32 1.39 -1.74 -5.90
C ALA A 32 2.63 -2.59 -5.57
N GLY A 33 3.57 -1.98 -4.87
CA GLY A 33 4.85 -2.58 -4.52
C GLY A 33 4.68 -3.73 -3.54
N LEU A 34 5.62 -4.68 -3.60
CA LEU A 34 5.77 -5.75 -2.61
C LEU A 34 6.98 -5.47 -1.72
N MET A 35 7.13 -6.28 -0.68
CA MET A 35 8.33 -6.36 0.13
C MET A 35 8.74 -7.82 0.28
N PHE A 36 10.05 -8.05 0.31
CA PHE A 36 10.58 -9.36 0.65
C PHE A 36 10.40 -9.63 2.15
N PRO A 37 10.12 -10.88 2.54
CA PRO A 37 9.94 -11.25 3.93
C PRO A 37 11.24 -11.05 4.73
N GLU A 38 11.10 -10.70 6.00
CA GLU A 38 12.20 -10.70 6.96
C GLU A 38 12.56 -12.13 7.39
N ASP A 39 13.76 -12.33 7.93
CA ASP A 39 14.30 -13.66 8.28
C ASP A 39 13.40 -14.48 9.23
N TYR A 40 12.55 -13.82 10.03
CA TYR A 40 11.64 -14.47 10.96
C TYR A 40 10.29 -14.87 10.34
N MET A 41 9.99 -14.44 9.11
CA MET A 41 8.73 -14.72 8.41
C MET A 41 8.80 -16.04 7.64
N LEU A 42 8.92 -17.15 8.39
CA LEU A 42 9.11 -18.48 7.80
C LEU A 42 7.93 -18.91 6.92
N GLY A 43 8.23 -19.32 5.69
CA GLY A 43 7.25 -19.82 4.71
C GLY A 43 6.50 -18.73 3.95
N VAL A 44 6.84 -17.45 4.15
CA VAL A 44 6.31 -16.33 3.36
C VAL A 44 7.22 -16.10 2.15
N ASP A 45 6.64 -15.93 0.96
CA ASP A 45 7.40 -15.61 -0.26
C ASP A 45 7.50 -14.08 -0.50
N TYR A 46 6.44 -13.35 -0.20
CA TYR A 46 6.34 -11.88 -0.33
C TYR A 46 5.23 -11.32 0.56
N VAL A 47 5.37 -10.05 0.91
CA VAL A 47 4.36 -9.26 1.65
C VAL A 47 3.78 -8.21 0.70
N ILE A 48 2.47 -7.98 0.78
CA ILE A 48 1.74 -6.99 -0.01
C ILE A 48 0.95 -6.02 0.89
N PRO A 49 0.63 -4.79 0.42
CA PRO A 49 -0.21 -3.85 1.16
C PRO A 49 -1.61 -4.40 1.41
N ASP A 50 -2.20 -4.02 2.54
CA ASP A 50 -3.63 -4.24 2.79
C ASP A 50 -4.47 -3.29 1.91
N MET A 51 -5.28 -3.87 1.04
CA MET A 51 -6.10 -3.15 0.06
C MET A 51 -7.58 -3.07 0.46
N ASP A 52 -7.94 -3.36 1.71
CA ASP A 52 -9.32 -3.28 2.17
C ASP A 52 -9.95 -1.90 1.98
N TYR A 53 -9.15 -0.82 1.98
CA TYR A 53 -9.61 0.54 1.67
C TYR A 53 -10.17 0.69 0.25
N LEU A 54 -9.76 -0.16 -0.70
CA LEU A 54 -10.15 -0.09 -2.11
C LEU A 54 -11.46 -0.84 -2.43
N LYS A 55 -12.03 -1.57 -1.46
CA LYS A 55 -13.25 -2.38 -1.63
C LYS A 55 -14.54 -1.56 -1.61
#